data_AF-A0A4R4EHB8-F1
#
_entry.id   AF-A0A4R4EHB8-F1
#
_cell.length_a   1.000
_cell.length_b   1.000
_cell.length_c   1.000
_cell.angle_alpha   90.00
_cell.angle_beta   90.00
_cell.angle_gamma   90.00
#
_symmetry.space_group_name_H-M   'P 1'
#
loop_
_entity.id
_entity.type
_entity.pdbx_description
1 polymer ?
#
loop_
_entity_poly.entity_id
_entity_poly.type
_entity_poly.pdbx_seq_one_letter_code
_entity_poly.pdbx_strand_id
1 'polypeptide(L)'
;MSWKLDELKGWQQALLVFGGLAAIWAFGHLSGNADKVEDRAEQGREASAQEAVAAEQLAADHVDYCVARGVAYFKEIGSYPTLQSAPNAGRPAEAVARERCKRTLTAF
;
A
#
# COMPACT_ATOMS: atom_id res chain seq x y z
N MET A 1 -41.74 -49.17 -6.61
CA MET A 1 -40.47 -49.93 -6.69
C MET A 1 -39.40 -48.92 -6.34
N SER A 2 -38.82 -48.91 -5.13
CA SER A 2 -37.62 -49.70 -4.77
C SER A 2 -36.64 -49.63 -5.94
N TRP A 3 -35.50 -48.94 -5.86
CA TRP A 3 -34.29 -49.44 -5.21
C TRP A 3 -33.53 -48.34 -4.45
N LYS A 4 -33.51 -48.53 -3.14
CA LYS A 4 -32.67 -47.88 -2.14
C LYS A 4 -31.31 -48.60 -2.12
N LEU A 5 -30.28 -47.90 -1.62
CA LEU A 5 -29.16 -48.45 -0.83
C LEU A 5 -28.31 -49.56 -1.49
N ASP A 6 -27.13 -49.24 -2.03
CA ASP A 6 -25.97 -50.16 -1.90
C ASP A 6 -24.56 -49.57 -2.12
N GLU A 7 -24.35 -48.25 -2.02
CA GLU A 7 -23.00 -47.66 -2.23
C GLU A 7 -22.40 -47.00 -0.97
N LEU A 8 -22.76 -47.52 0.21
CA LEU A 8 -22.31 -47.01 1.52
C LEU A 8 -21.34 -47.93 2.28
N LYS A 9 -20.74 -48.95 1.64
CA LYS A 9 -19.92 -49.98 2.32
C LYS A 9 -18.42 -50.00 1.99
N GLY A 10 -17.92 -49.10 1.14
CA GLY A 10 -16.53 -49.15 0.67
C GLY A 10 -15.49 -48.35 1.48
N TRP A 11 -15.88 -47.41 2.34
CA TRP A 11 -14.95 -46.40 2.88
C TRP A 11 -14.59 -46.54 4.38
N GLN A 12 -15.14 -47.52 5.11
CA GLN A 12 -14.85 -47.68 6.54
C GLN A 12 -13.53 -48.40 6.88
N GLN A 13 -12.75 -48.90 5.90
CA GLN A 13 -11.50 -49.62 6.19
C GLN A 13 -10.20 -48.80 6.05
N ALA A 14 -10.28 -47.50 5.75
CA ALA A 14 -9.07 -46.64 5.67
C ALA A 14 -8.66 -45.98 7.00
N LEU A 15 -9.46 -46.12 8.06
CA LEU A 15 -9.29 -45.37 9.32
C LEU A 15 -8.35 -45.99 10.37
N LEU A 16 -7.66 -47.11 10.06
CA LEU A 16 -6.84 -47.83 11.05
C LEU A 16 -5.31 -47.77 10.84
N VAL A 17 -4.81 -46.99 9.88
CA VAL A 17 -3.35 -46.81 9.67
C VAL A 17 -2.84 -45.41 10.09
N PHE A 18 -3.73 -44.44 10.32
CA PHE A 18 -3.36 -43.08 10.74
C PHE A 18 -3.81 -42.73 12.18
N GLY A 19 -3.96 -43.74 13.04
CA GLY A 19 -4.36 -43.57 14.44
C GLY A 19 -3.17 -43.42 15.40
N GLY A 20 -2.43 -42.31 15.34
CA GLY A 20 -1.26 -42.14 16.21
C GLY A 20 -0.73 -40.73 16.49
N LEU A 21 -1.42 -39.64 16.12
CA LEU A 21 -0.86 -38.28 16.28
C LEU A 21 -1.91 -37.18 16.56
N ALA A 22 -3.00 -37.49 17.28
CA ALA A 22 -4.08 -36.52 17.55
C ALA A 22 -4.43 -36.32 19.04
N ALA A 23 -3.53 -36.62 19.97
CA ALA A 23 -3.80 -36.50 21.41
C ALA A 23 -3.10 -35.31 22.12
N ILE A 24 -2.53 -34.34 21.39
CA ILE A 24 -1.82 -33.19 22.00
C ILE A 24 -2.59 -31.86 21.84
N TRP A 25 -3.79 -31.86 21.25
CA TRP A 25 -4.55 -30.61 21.02
C TRP A 25 -5.73 -30.36 21.99
N ALA A 26 -5.94 -31.20 23.01
CA ALA A 26 -7.09 -31.09 23.89
C ALA A 26 -6.85 -30.37 25.24
N PHE A 27 -5.67 -29.79 25.48
CA PHE A 27 -5.34 -29.19 26.79
C PHE A 27 -4.62 -27.84 26.67
N GLY A 28 -5.32 -26.81 26.18
CA GLY A 28 -4.70 -25.49 26.08
C GLY A 28 -5.58 -24.34 25.57
N HIS A 29 -6.89 -24.34 25.78
CA HIS A 29 -7.72 -23.22 25.32
C HIS A 29 -8.87 -22.85 26.27
N LEU A 30 -8.57 -22.76 27.56
CA LEU A 30 -9.51 -22.19 28.55
C LEU A 30 -8.77 -21.43 29.66
N SER A 31 -8.17 -20.29 29.33
CA SER A 31 -7.85 -19.19 30.25
C SER A 31 -7.45 -17.95 29.45
N GLY A 32 -8.09 -16.81 29.72
CA GLY A 32 -7.59 -15.49 29.30
C GLY A 32 -8.48 -14.72 28.31
N ASN A 33 -9.72 -14.41 28.69
CA ASN A 33 -10.52 -13.36 28.04
C ASN A 33 -10.73 -12.24 29.07
N ALA A 34 -9.74 -11.36 29.27
CA ALA A 34 -9.91 -10.19 30.16
C ALA A 34 -8.94 -9.01 29.95
N ASP A 35 -7.89 -9.08 29.10
CA ASP A 35 -6.88 -7.98 29.07
C ASP A 35 -6.79 -7.22 27.74
N LYS A 36 -7.62 -7.50 26.74
CA LYS A 36 -7.48 -6.88 25.41
C LYS A 36 -8.38 -5.64 25.23
N VAL A 37 -8.25 -4.65 26.11
CA VAL A 37 -8.93 -3.34 25.95
C VAL A 37 -7.97 -2.15 26.02
N GLU A 38 -6.76 -2.30 26.55
CA GLU A 38 -5.81 -1.18 26.66
C GLU A 38 -4.96 -0.89 25.41
N ASP A 39 -5.02 -1.72 24.38
CA ASP A 39 -4.19 -1.57 23.16
C ASP A 39 -4.83 -0.69 22.05
N ARG A 40 -6.10 -0.29 22.21
CA ARG A 40 -6.84 0.42 21.14
C ARG A 40 -6.48 1.92 21.05
N ALA A 41 -5.90 2.49 22.09
CA ALA A 41 -5.53 3.92 22.11
C ALA A 41 -4.21 4.22 21.37
N GLU A 42 -3.30 3.25 21.30
CA GLU A 42 -2.02 3.40 20.59
C GLU A 42 -2.21 3.27 19.06
N GLN A 43 -3.05 2.31 18.63
CA GLN A 43 -3.34 2.05 17.21
C GLN A 43 -4.02 3.21 16.48
N GLY A 44 -4.78 4.05 17.18
CA GLY A 44 -5.39 5.26 16.59
C GLY A 44 -4.37 6.36 16.26
N ARG A 45 -3.21 6.36 16.94
CA ARG A 45 -2.16 7.37 16.74
C ARG A 45 -1.20 6.98 15.61
N GLU A 46 -0.99 5.68 15.41
CA GLU A 46 -0.18 5.15 14.31
C GLU A 46 -0.90 5.24 12.95
N ALA A 47 -2.22 4.98 12.92
CA ALA A 47 -3.02 5.13 11.70
C ALA A 47 -3.04 6.57 11.17
N SER A 48 -3.11 7.56 12.07
CA SER A 48 -3.12 8.99 11.69
C SER A 48 -1.75 9.50 11.26
N ALA A 49 -0.66 8.97 11.81
CA ALA A 49 0.70 9.26 11.33
C ALA A 49 0.94 8.69 9.92
N GLN A 50 0.46 7.47 9.65
CA GLN A 50 0.58 6.84 8.34
C GLN A 50 -0.22 7.59 7.26
N GLU A 51 -1.41 8.08 7.61
CA GLU A 51 -2.22 8.88 6.69
C GLU A 51 -1.55 10.22 6.33
N ALA A 52 -0.90 10.86 7.30
CA ALA A 52 -0.14 12.09 7.05
C ALA A 52 1.06 11.85 6.11
N VAL A 53 1.79 10.75 6.30
CA VAL A 53 2.90 10.37 5.42
C VAL A 53 2.39 10.06 4.01
N ALA A 54 1.27 9.35 3.87
CA ALA A 54 0.69 9.04 2.57
C ALA A 54 0.19 10.30 1.83
N ALA A 55 -0.44 11.23 2.55
CA ALA A 55 -0.86 12.52 1.97
C ALA A 55 0.34 13.37 1.53
N GLU A 56 1.43 13.37 2.30
CA GLU A 56 2.66 14.07 1.93
C GLU A 56 3.34 13.43 0.70
N GLN A 57 3.40 12.10 0.64
CA GLN A 57 3.91 11.37 -0.52
C GLN A 57 3.09 11.67 -1.77
N LEU A 58 1.76 11.63 -1.67
CA LEU A 58 0.88 11.97 -2.78
C LEU A 58 1.10 13.40 -3.28
N ALA A 59 1.28 14.35 -2.35
CA ALA A 59 1.61 15.73 -2.70
C ALA A 59 2.98 15.85 -3.40
N ALA A 60 3.99 15.10 -2.96
CA ALA A 60 5.30 15.03 -3.61
C ALA A 60 5.20 14.46 -5.03
N ASP A 61 4.45 13.37 -5.22
CA ASP A 61 4.22 12.75 -6.52
C ASP A 61 3.55 13.71 -7.50
N HIS A 62 2.58 14.51 -7.02
CA HIS A 62 1.95 15.54 -7.84
C HIS A 62 2.93 16.64 -8.26
N VAL A 63 3.82 17.08 -7.37
CA VAL A 63 4.85 18.07 -7.69
C VAL A 63 5.80 17.50 -8.73
N ASP A 64 6.27 16.26 -8.58
CA ASP A 64 7.20 15.63 -9.52
C ASP A 64 6.55 15.38 -10.89
N TYR A 65 5.27 15.02 -10.93
CA TYR A 65 4.51 14.94 -12.18
C TYR A 65 4.43 16.31 -12.88
N CYS A 66 4.15 17.38 -12.14
CA CYS A 66 4.17 18.74 -12.68
C CYS A 66 5.58 19.14 -13.18
N VAL A 67 6.64 18.78 -12.44
CA VAL A 67 8.03 19.06 -12.83
C VAL A 67 8.35 18.36 -14.15
N ALA A 68 7.98 17.09 -14.31
CA ALA A 68 8.21 16.33 -15.53
C ALA A 68 7.56 17.01 -16.75
N ARG A 69 6.33 17.49 -16.61
CA ARG A 69 5.64 18.28 -17.64
C ARG A 69 6.36 19.59 -17.95
N GLY A 70 6.78 20.32 -16.92
CA GLY A 70 7.54 21.56 -17.09
C GLY A 70 8.88 21.37 -17.79
N VAL A 71 9.59 20.29 -17.48
CA VAL A 71 10.84 19.92 -18.17
C VAL A 71 10.58 19.56 -19.63
N ALA A 72 9.51 18.82 -19.92
CA ALA A 72 9.12 18.53 -21.30
C ALA A 72 8.83 19.83 -22.08
N TYR A 73 8.04 20.74 -21.49
CA TYR A 73 7.78 22.07 -22.06
C TYR A 73 9.07 22.85 -22.34
N PHE A 74 10.02 22.89 -21.39
CA PHE A 74 11.29 23.58 -21.60
C PHE A 74 12.16 22.96 -22.69
N LYS A 75 12.09 21.64 -22.89
CA LYS A 75 12.75 20.96 -24.01
C LYS A 75 12.09 21.33 -25.35
N GLU A 76 10.76 21.37 -25.40
CA GLU A 76 10.00 21.72 -26.61
C GLU A 76 10.32 23.14 -27.10
N ILE A 77 10.44 24.11 -26.19
CA ILE A 77 10.79 25.50 -26.53
C ILE A 77 12.30 25.73 -26.69
N GLY A 78 13.14 24.69 -26.57
CA GLY A 78 14.59 24.79 -26.69
C GLY A 78 15.31 25.50 -25.53
N SER A 79 14.66 25.68 -24.38
CA SER A 79 15.20 26.35 -23.18
C SER A 79 15.68 25.37 -22.09
N TYR A 80 16.16 24.20 -22.50
CA TYR A 80 16.72 23.15 -21.64
C TYR A 80 18.19 22.88 -22.05
N PRO A 81 19.13 22.62 -21.11
CA PRO A 81 18.96 22.39 -19.67
C PRO A 81 18.85 23.66 -18.81
N THR A 82 19.23 24.81 -19.35
CA THR A 82 19.19 26.11 -18.69
C THR A 82 18.30 27.08 -19.45
N LEU A 83 17.51 27.86 -18.72
CA LEU A 83 16.65 28.89 -19.30
C LEU A 83 17.49 29.99 -19.95
N GLN A 84 17.11 30.39 -21.16
CA GLN A 84 17.78 31.46 -21.91
C GLN A 84 17.11 32.82 -21.71
N SER A 85 15.86 32.84 -21.23
CA SER A 85 15.03 34.03 -21.15
C SER A 85 14.92 34.57 -19.72
N ALA A 86 14.98 35.90 -19.59
CA ALA A 86 14.64 36.59 -18.35
C ALA A 86 13.19 36.28 -17.91
N PRO A 87 12.87 36.25 -16.60
CA PRO A 87 13.73 36.60 -15.47
C PRO A 87 14.62 35.46 -14.96
N ASN A 88 14.53 34.26 -15.52
CA ASN A 88 15.21 33.07 -15.01
C ASN A 88 16.44 32.66 -15.85
N ALA A 89 16.99 33.58 -16.65
CA ALA A 89 18.13 33.30 -17.51
C ALA A 89 19.30 32.71 -16.71
N GLY A 90 19.89 31.64 -17.22
CA GLY A 90 20.99 30.90 -16.56
C GLY A 90 20.56 29.95 -15.45
N ARG A 91 19.28 29.93 -15.04
CA ARG A 91 18.79 28.97 -14.05
C ARG A 91 18.51 27.60 -14.71
N PRO A 92 18.73 26.49 -13.99
CA PRO A 92 18.36 25.17 -14.50
C PRO A 92 16.84 25.07 -14.64
N ALA A 93 16.40 24.59 -15.80
CA ALA A 93 14.98 24.47 -16.16
C ALA A 93 14.21 23.60 -15.14
N GLU A 94 14.85 22.54 -14.64
CA GLU A 94 14.24 21.67 -13.61
C GLU A 94 14.00 22.40 -12.28
N ALA A 95 14.96 23.19 -11.79
CA ALA A 95 14.79 23.92 -10.53
C ALA A 95 13.65 24.94 -10.64
N VAL A 96 13.54 25.61 -11.79
CA VAL A 96 12.45 26.56 -12.05
C VAL A 96 11.12 25.85 -12.19
N ALA A 97 11.06 24.69 -12.87
CA ALA A 97 9.87 23.87 -12.92
C ALA A 97 9.42 23.45 -11.52
N ARG A 98 10.35 22.97 -10.69
CA ARG A 98 10.10 22.56 -9.30
C ARG A 98 9.60 23.70 -8.43
N GLU A 99 10.20 24.89 -8.51
CA GLU A 99 9.71 26.07 -7.78
C GLU A 99 8.28 26.45 -8.18
N ARG A 100 7.97 26.41 -9.48
CA ARG A 100 6.62 26.73 -9.97
C ARG A 100 5.61 25.67 -9.53
N CYS A 101 5.95 24.39 -9.65
CA CYS A 101 5.08 23.28 -9.26
C CYS A 101 4.83 23.22 -7.74
N LYS A 102 5.81 23.62 -6.91
CA LYS A 102 5.61 23.80 -5.47
C LYS A 102 4.62 24.91 -5.12
N ARG A 103 4.46 25.92 -5.98
CA ARG A 103 3.46 26.99 -5.81
C ARG A 103 2.10 26.58 -6.38
N THR A 104 2.09 25.92 -7.53
CA THR A 104 0.87 25.51 -8.23
C THR A 104 1.15 24.31 -9.14
N LEU A 105 0.44 23.20 -8.91
CA LEU A 105 0.60 21.92 -9.63
C LEU A 105 0.21 21.97 -11.12
N THR A 106 -0.37 23.08 -11.59
CA THR A 106 -0.85 23.30 -12.96
C THR A 106 -0.09 24.41 -13.70
N ALA A 107 1.14 24.71 -13.27
CA ALA A 107 1.96 25.78 -13.85
C ALA A 107 2.42 25.52 -15.32
N PHE A 108 2.31 24.28 -15.78
CA PHE A 108 2.66 23.74 -17.10
C PHE A 108 1.60 22.72 -17.52
#